data_AF-A0A1F5N2N4-F1
#
_entry.id   AF-A0A1F5N2N4-F1
#
_cell.length_a   1.000
_cell.length_b   1.000
_cell.length_c   1.000
_cell.angle_alpha   90.00
_cell.angle_beta   90.00
_cell.angle_gamma   90.00
#
_symmetry.space_group_name_H-M   'P 1'
#
loop_
_entity.id
_entity.type
_entity.pdbx_description
1 polymer ?
#
loop_
_entity_poly.entity_id
_entity_poly.type
_entity_poly.pdbx_seq_one_letter_code
_entity_poly.pdbx_strand_id
1 'polypeptide(L)'
;MVAGKNMKNGFTLIELLVVATILVLLVLIGISMFLNTQKSARDAKRQSDLTVIQNVLENYHTDQNYYPKDGDFVFGSPLKDPAGEKTYISSLPDDSSDVKYTYEPLPADCNNTAEFCTSYNLCGYLETSSGSGACGQEELNYIVTPQTLEGGTPAPTIVLPTSTPTPTITLAPSPTRIPTSTPTPTPTPTPTLQPAKRVFITSTTYQGDLGGLSGADQRCLDRANAANLCGGNCPAGSFKAWLSSSSVSARDRLSHNTGPYKLINGTILADSWQYLIDGSINTAIALTEINSPPPSGLVWTNTNADGTLFGDNAQSCGSWTSTVGSGVVGNSYQSGTSWSNSGGTSLCSGYFPLYCFEQ
;
A
#
# COMPACT_ATOMS: atom_id res chain seq x y z
N MET A 1 -12.98 53.01 52.25
CA MET A 1 -12.60 51.93 51.32
C MET A 1 -13.86 51.13 51.02
N VAL A 2 -14.45 51.30 49.83
CA VAL A 2 -15.63 50.54 49.41
C VAL A 2 -15.13 49.23 48.80
N ALA A 3 -15.41 48.11 49.45
CA ALA A 3 -15.02 46.79 48.98
C ALA A 3 -15.92 46.37 47.81
N GLY A 4 -15.36 46.32 46.61
CA GLY A 4 -16.02 45.76 45.42
C GLY A 4 -16.19 44.25 45.55
N LYS A 5 -17.45 43.80 45.63
CA LYS A 5 -17.83 42.39 45.70
C LYS A 5 -17.74 41.77 44.29
N ASN A 6 -16.74 40.92 44.07
CA ASN A 6 -16.62 40.11 42.85
C ASN A 6 -17.75 39.07 42.79
N MET A 7 -18.72 39.26 41.88
CA MET A 7 -19.75 38.26 41.61
C MET A 7 -19.13 37.12 40.80
N LYS A 8 -19.14 35.90 41.35
CA LYS A 8 -18.78 34.68 40.63
C LYS A 8 -19.96 34.28 39.74
N ASN A 9 -19.80 34.37 38.43
CA ASN A 9 -20.81 33.92 37.47
C ASN A 9 -20.93 32.39 37.55
N GLY A 10 -22.11 31.88 37.91
CA GLY A 10 -22.42 30.46 37.91
C GLY A 10 -23.05 30.04 36.58
N PHE A 11 -22.73 28.84 36.11
CA PHE A 11 -23.34 28.24 34.93
C PHE A 11 -24.85 28.03 35.14
N THR A 12 -25.63 28.21 34.07
CA THR A 12 -27.08 28.03 34.13
C THR A 12 -27.45 26.55 34.03
N LEU A 13 -28.57 26.16 34.65
CA LEU A 13 -29.04 24.77 34.65
C LEU A 13 -29.31 24.26 33.21
N ILE A 14 -29.74 25.16 32.33
CA ILE A 14 -29.97 24.85 30.91
C ILE A 14 -28.67 24.57 30.14
N GLU A 15 -27.57 25.26 30.46
CA GLU A 15 -26.28 25.09 29.81
C GLU A 15 -25.67 23.73 30.15
N LEU A 16 -25.81 23.29 31.40
CA LEU A 16 -25.38 21.95 31.82
C LEU A 16 -26.21 20.84 31.14
N LEU A 17 -27.50 21.07 30.92
CA LEU A 17 -28.38 20.11 30.25
C LEU A 17 -28.01 19.95 28.78
N VAL A 18 -27.78 21.05 28.07
CA VAL A 18 -27.39 21.00 26.65
C VAL A 18 -26.05 20.28 26.48
N VAL A 19 -25.05 20.58 27.33
CA VAL A 19 -23.74 19.92 27.27
C VAL A 19 -23.86 18.41 27.51
N ALA A 20 -24.65 17.97 28.50
CA ALA A 20 -24.84 16.54 28.77
C ALA A 20 -25.48 15.82 27.57
N THR A 21 -26.46 16.43 26.90
CA THR A 21 -27.10 15.82 25.72
C THR A 21 -26.14 15.68 24.54
N ILE A 22 -25.30 16.69 24.29
CA ILE A 22 -24.30 16.67 23.21
C ILE A 22 -23.23 15.60 23.51
N LEU A 23 -22.76 15.48 24.76
CA LEU A 23 -21.76 14.49 25.14
C LEU A 23 -22.24 13.05 24.94
N VAL A 24 -23.49 12.74 25.28
CA VAL A 24 -24.06 11.40 25.06
C VAL A 24 -24.11 11.05 23.58
N LEU A 25 -24.52 11.98 22.73
CA LEU A 25 -24.58 11.77 21.29
C LEU A 25 -23.19 11.55 20.66
N LEU A 26 -22.20 12.34 21.09
CA LEU A 26 -20.83 12.23 20.59
C LEU A 26 -20.18 10.87 20.96
N VAL A 27 -20.44 10.36 22.17
CA VAL A 27 -19.89 9.06 22.61
C VAL A 27 -20.42 7.90 21.77
N LEU A 28 -21.71 7.91 21.44
CA LEU A 28 -22.33 6.84 20.64
C LEU A 28 -21.72 6.75 19.23
N ILE A 29 -21.48 7.90 18.60
CA ILE A 29 -20.83 7.95 17.28
C ILE A 29 -19.37 7.48 17.39
N GLY A 30 -18.65 7.94 18.43
CA GLY A 30 -17.24 7.61 18.65
C GLY A 30 -16.96 6.10 18.81
N ILE A 31 -17.82 5.37 19.52
CA ILE A 31 -17.64 3.92 19.75
C ILE A 31 -17.76 3.13 18.45
N SER A 32 -18.77 3.44 17.62
CA SER A 32 -18.99 2.73 16.35
C SER A 32 -17.80 2.86 15.39
N MET A 33 -17.20 4.06 15.34
CA MET A 33 -16.00 4.33 14.56
C MET A 33 -14.80 3.56 15.09
N PHE A 34 -14.61 3.53 16.41
CA PHE A 34 -13.50 2.84 17.06
C PHE A 34 -13.54 1.31 16.89
N LEU A 35 -14.73 0.71 16.87
CA LEU A 35 -14.85 -0.73 16.62
C LEU A 35 -14.49 -1.08 15.17
N ASN A 36 -14.92 -0.27 14.20
CA ASN A 36 -14.60 -0.50 12.79
C ASN A 36 -13.11 -0.30 12.48
N THR A 37 -12.44 0.68 13.09
CA THR A 37 -10.98 0.88 12.88
C THR A 37 -10.16 -0.28 13.41
N GLN A 38 -10.56 -0.90 14.53
CA GLN A 38 -9.90 -2.09 15.04
C GLN A 38 -10.06 -3.30 14.10
N LYS A 39 -11.24 -3.48 13.50
CA LYS A 39 -11.46 -4.55 12.51
C LYS A 39 -10.56 -4.37 11.29
N SER A 40 -10.50 -3.16 10.73
CA SER A 40 -9.61 -2.85 9.60
C SER A 40 -8.13 -3.05 9.92
N ALA A 41 -7.69 -2.74 11.16
CA ALA A 41 -6.31 -2.98 11.57
C ALA A 41 -5.96 -4.48 11.63
N ARG A 42 -6.88 -5.33 12.09
CA ARG A 42 -6.71 -6.79 12.05
C ARG A 42 -6.69 -7.30 10.61
N ASP A 43 -7.57 -6.80 9.75
CA ASP A 43 -7.59 -7.17 8.34
C ASP A 43 -6.29 -6.82 7.60
N ALA A 44 -5.72 -5.64 7.88
CA ALA A 44 -4.42 -5.24 7.35
C ALA A 44 -3.29 -6.17 7.83
N LYS A 45 -3.31 -6.55 9.12
CA LYS A 45 -2.38 -7.55 9.65
C LYS A 45 -2.51 -8.89 8.92
N ARG A 46 -3.74 -9.35 8.68
CA ARG A 46 -4.01 -10.60 7.94
C ARG A 46 -3.42 -10.59 6.54
N GLN A 47 -3.63 -9.50 5.79
CA GLN A 47 -3.09 -9.37 4.43
C GLN A 47 -1.55 -9.37 4.41
N SER A 48 -0.93 -8.69 5.38
CA SER A 48 0.53 -8.71 5.54
C SER A 48 1.06 -10.09 5.86
N ASP A 49 0.42 -10.79 6.81
CA ASP A 49 0.79 -12.14 7.22
C ASP A 49 0.72 -13.12 6.03
N LEU A 50 -0.34 -13.06 5.22
CA LEU A 50 -0.50 -13.92 4.02
C LEU A 50 0.55 -13.64 2.94
N THR A 51 0.97 -12.39 2.77
CA THR A 51 2.03 -12.01 1.82
C THR A 51 3.39 -12.55 2.29
N VAL A 52 3.68 -12.48 3.59
CA VAL A 52 4.88 -13.08 4.17
C VAL A 52 4.88 -14.58 3.92
N ILE A 53 3.75 -15.25 4.15
CA ILE A 53 3.60 -16.69 3.90
C ILE A 53 3.83 -17.03 2.42
N GLN A 54 3.25 -16.27 1.48
CA GLN A 54 3.47 -16.49 0.05
C GLN A 54 4.96 -16.45 -0.31
N ASN A 55 5.69 -15.43 0.11
CA ASN A 55 7.12 -15.32 -0.19
C ASN A 55 7.93 -16.49 0.38
N VAL A 56 7.55 -16.97 1.57
CA VAL A 56 8.17 -18.16 2.17
C VAL A 56 7.87 -19.41 1.35
N LEU A 57 6.63 -19.57 0.87
CA LEU A 57 6.23 -20.67 -0.01
C LEU A 57 6.98 -20.65 -1.35
N GLU A 58 7.21 -19.47 -1.94
CA GLU A 58 7.99 -19.35 -3.18
C GLU A 58 9.47 -19.69 -2.97
N ASN A 59 10.05 -19.29 -1.83
CA ASN A 59 11.40 -19.69 -1.47
C ASN A 59 11.51 -21.20 -1.22
N TYR A 60 10.49 -21.79 -0.58
CA TYR A 60 10.41 -23.25 -0.40
C TYR A 60 10.36 -23.96 -1.76
N HIS A 61 9.47 -23.52 -2.65
CA HIS A 61 9.32 -24.11 -3.98
C HIS A 61 10.58 -23.97 -4.83
N THR A 62 11.30 -22.85 -4.73
CA THR A 62 12.58 -22.63 -5.44
C THR A 62 13.62 -23.68 -5.08
N ASP A 63 13.66 -24.13 -3.82
CA ASP A 63 14.63 -25.13 -3.38
C ASP A 63 14.14 -26.57 -3.56
N GLN A 64 12.85 -26.82 -3.27
CA GLN A 64 12.29 -28.17 -3.21
C GLN A 64 11.64 -28.61 -4.54
N ASN A 65 11.29 -27.67 -5.44
CA ASN A 65 10.53 -27.88 -6.68
C ASN A 65 9.08 -28.37 -6.49
N TYR A 66 8.55 -28.25 -5.28
CA TYR A 66 7.16 -28.51 -4.92
C TYR A 66 6.79 -27.66 -3.70
N TYR A 67 5.50 -27.42 -3.48
CA TYR A 67 5.00 -26.74 -2.29
C TYR A 67 4.80 -27.74 -1.14
N PRO A 68 4.75 -27.27 0.13
CA PRO A 68 4.47 -28.13 1.26
C PRO A 68 3.13 -28.86 1.11
N LYS A 69 3.10 -30.16 1.39
CA LYS A 69 1.86 -30.93 1.46
C LYS A 69 1.11 -30.65 2.76
N ASP A 70 -0.11 -31.18 2.84
CA ASP A 70 -0.87 -31.13 4.07
C ASP A 70 -0.11 -31.82 5.22
N GLY A 71 -0.17 -31.20 6.40
CA GLY A 71 0.58 -31.58 7.60
C GLY A 71 2.04 -31.09 7.70
N ASP A 72 2.70 -30.70 6.60
CA ASP A 72 4.04 -30.09 6.66
C ASP A 72 3.96 -28.55 6.80
N PHE A 73 2.80 -27.99 6.47
CA PHE A 73 2.49 -26.57 6.62
C PHE A 73 1.53 -26.35 7.80
N VAL A 74 2.04 -25.79 8.89
CA VAL A 74 1.25 -25.57 10.13
C VAL A 74 1.43 -24.14 10.61
N PHE A 75 0.35 -23.36 10.66
CA PHE A 75 0.38 -22.00 11.20
C PHE A 75 0.89 -22.00 12.65
N GLY A 76 1.68 -20.98 13.01
CA GLY A 76 2.35 -20.89 14.32
C GLY A 76 3.56 -21.80 14.50
N SER A 77 3.89 -22.63 13.50
CA SER A 77 5.06 -23.52 13.53
C SER A 77 6.12 -23.10 12.51
N PRO A 78 7.40 -23.47 12.70
CA PRO A 78 8.43 -23.23 11.69
C PRO A 78 8.13 -24.02 10.42
N LEU A 79 8.35 -23.41 9.25
CA LEU A 79 8.42 -24.15 7.98
C LEU A 79 9.88 -24.46 7.65
N LYS A 80 10.19 -25.74 7.47
CA LYS A 80 11.53 -26.25 7.18
C LYS A 80 11.51 -27.14 5.96
N ASP A 81 12.67 -27.37 5.35
CA ASP A 81 12.82 -28.40 4.33
C ASP A 81 12.56 -29.81 4.90
N PRO A 82 12.28 -30.82 4.05
CA PRO A 82 12.00 -32.18 4.52
C PRO A 82 13.14 -32.82 5.32
N ALA A 83 14.39 -32.39 5.09
CA ALA A 83 15.57 -32.83 5.84
C ALA A 83 15.71 -32.12 7.21
N GLY A 84 15.03 -30.99 7.42
CA GLY A 84 15.09 -30.19 8.64
C GLY A 84 16.33 -29.30 8.79
N GLU A 85 17.15 -29.21 7.75
CA GLU A 85 18.44 -28.50 7.70
C GLU A 85 18.27 -27.00 7.41
N LYS A 86 17.26 -26.63 6.61
CA LYS A 86 16.95 -25.24 6.25
C LYS A 86 15.60 -24.83 6.83
N THR A 87 15.58 -23.70 7.53
CA THR A 87 14.34 -23.07 8.02
C THR A 87 13.98 -21.89 7.12
N TYR A 88 12.81 -21.94 6.50
CA TYR A 88 12.29 -20.89 5.61
C TYR A 88 11.59 -19.78 6.39
N ILE A 89 10.93 -20.13 7.49
CA ILE A 89 10.41 -19.19 8.48
C ILE A 89 10.40 -19.86 9.85
N SER A 90 10.75 -19.11 10.90
CA SER A 90 10.82 -19.63 12.27
C SER A 90 9.45 -19.87 12.91
N SER A 91 8.43 -19.16 12.46
CA SER A 91 7.04 -19.38 12.82
C SER A 91 6.17 -18.80 11.72
N LEU A 92 5.33 -19.63 11.11
CA LEU A 92 4.28 -19.15 10.23
C LEU A 92 3.35 -18.21 11.03
N PRO A 93 2.99 -17.03 10.51
CA PRO A 93 2.01 -16.17 11.14
C PRO A 93 0.71 -16.95 11.40
N ASP A 94 0.24 -16.91 12.64
CA ASP A 94 -1.02 -17.53 13.03
C ASP A 94 -2.01 -16.45 13.42
N ASP A 95 -3.25 -16.62 12.98
CA ASP A 95 -4.35 -15.79 13.43
C ASP A 95 -5.06 -16.49 14.59
N SER A 96 -4.74 -16.02 15.79
CA SER A 96 -5.35 -16.52 17.04
C SER A 96 -6.81 -16.09 17.24
N SER A 97 -7.39 -15.30 16.33
CA SER A 97 -8.81 -14.99 16.37
C SER A 97 -9.67 -16.22 16.01
N ASP A 98 -10.99 -16.14 16.24
CA ASP A 98 -11.93 -17.21 15.88
C ASP A 98 -11.97 -17.51 14.36
N VAL A 99 -11.28 -16.68 13.58
CA VAL A 99 -11.29 -16.63 12.13
C VAL A 99 -9.85 -16.88 11.64
N LYS A 100 -9.59 -18.06 11.08
CA LYS A 100 -8.22 -18.54 10.84
C LYS A 100 -7.78 -18.44 9.38
N TYR A 101 -6.46 -18.31 9.18
CA TYR A 101 -5.85 -18.57 7.87
C TYR A 101 -6.09 -20.02 7.44
N THR A 102 -6.24 -20.24 6.14
CA THR A 102 -6.39 -21.58 5.56
C THR A 102 -5.38 -21.75 4.44
N TYR A 103 -4.71 -22.90 4.43
CA TYR A 103 -3.79 -23.32 3.38
C TYR A 103 -4.29 -24.63 2.80
N GLU A 104 -4.41 -24.71 1.48
CA GLU A 104 -4.84 -25.90 0.76
C GLU A 104 -3.86 -26.17 -0.38
N PRO A 105 -3.03 -27.23 -0.29
CA PRO A 105 -2.11 -27.56 -1.35
C PRO A 105 -2.83 -28.21 -2.54
N LEU A 106 -2.33 -27.97 -3.75
CA LEU A 106 -2.93 -28.42 -5.01
C LEU A 106 -1.91 -29.18 -5.88
N PRO A 107 -2.35 -30.20 -6.66
CA PRO A 107 -3.70 -30.75 -6.72
C PRO A 107 -4.14 -31.36 -5.38
N ALA A 108 -5.46 -31.49 -5.18
CA ALA A 108 -5.99 -32.03 -3.93
C ALA A 108 -5.35 -33.40 -3.60
N ASP A 109 -5.07 -33.63 -2.31
CA ASP A 109 -4.43 -34.84 -1.79
C ASP A 109 -2.96 -35.08 -2.22
N CYS A 110 -2.30 -34.08 -2.81
CA CYS A 110 -0.87 -34.17 -3.11
C CYS A 110 -0.03 -34.44 -1.85
N ASN A 111 1.01 -35.27 -1.99
CA ASN A 111 1.76 -35.82 -0.85
C ASN A 111 3.29 -35.80 -1.04
N ASN A 112 3.78 -35.12 -2.08
CA ASN A 112 5.21 -34.96 -2.42
C ASN A 112 6.01 -36.28 -2.47
N THR A 113 5.34 -37.41 -2.70
CA THR A 113 5.98 -38.72 -2.87
C THR A 113 5.46 -39.43 -4.12
N ALA A 114 4.15 -39.58 -4.25
CA ALA A 114 3.50 -40.10 -5.45
C ALA A 114 2.99 -38.97 -6.36
N GLU A 115 2.51 -37.88 -5.76
CA GLU A 115 2.00 -36.70 -6.46
C GLU A 115 2.54 -35.44 -5.77
N PHE A 116 3.21 -34.59 -6.54
CA PHE A 116 3.83 -33.37 -6.04
C PHE A 116 2.80 -32.23 -5.97
N CYS A 117 2.84 -31.47 -4.88
CA CYS A 117 2.05 -30.25 -4.74
C CYS A 117 2.67 -29.16 -5.63
N THR A 118 2.03 -28.85 -6.75
CA THR A 118 2.51 -27.88 -7.73
C THR A 118 1.89 -26.50 -7.58
N SER A 119 0.86 -26.37 -6.74
CA SER A 119 0.17 -25.11 -6.47
C SER A 119 -0.44 -25.11 -5.07
N TYR A 120 -1.09 -24.02 -4.67
CA TYR A 120 -1.85 -23.93 -3.42
C TYR A 120 -2.90 -22.81 -3.49
N ASN A 121 -3.92 -22.91 -2.62
CA ASN A 121 -4.77 -21.80 -2.23
C ASN A 121 -4.40 -21.37 -0.81
N LEU A 122 -4.07 -20.09 -0.63
CA LEU A 122 -3.84 -19.50 0.69
C LEU A 122 -4.88 -18.40 0.93
N CYS A 123 -5.68 -18.58 1.97
CA CYS A 123 -6.87 -17.76 2.23
C CYS A 123 -6.87 -17.16 3.64
N GLY A 124 -7.39 -15.94 3.77
CA GLY A 124 -7.73 -15.33 5.06
C GLY A 124 -9.09 -14.64 5.00
N TYR A 125 -9.81 -14.69 6.12
CA TYR A 125 -11.12 -14.06 6.24
C TYR A 125 -10.97 -12.66 6.86
N LEU A 126 -11.54 -11.66 6.20
CA LEU A 126 -11.49 -10.27 6.64
C LEU A 126 -12.79 -9.93 7.37
N GLU A 127 -12.69 -9.27 8.53
CA GLU A 127 -13.83 -8.92 9.40
C GLU A 127 -14.70 -7.78 8.84
N THR A 128 -14.16 -7.01 7.91
CA THR A 128 -14.83 -5.86 7.27
C THR A 128 -15.58 -6.22 6.00
N SER A 129 -15.51 -7.47 5.53
CA SER A 129 -16.16 -7.93 4.30
C SER A 129 -17.05 -9.14 4.55
N SER A 130 -18.13 -9.25 3.78
CA SER A 130 -19.28 -10.14 4.08
C SER A 130 -19.14 -11.58 3.57
N GLY A 131 -17.92 -12.02 3.24
CA GLY A 131 -17.72 -13.31 2.58
C GLY A 131 -17.69 -14.48 3.56
N SER A 132 -18.53 -15.48 3.32
CA SER A 132 -18.52 -16.76 4.04
C SER A 132 -18.44 -17.91 3.02
N GLY A 133 -17.22 -18.29 2.63
CA GLY A 133 -16.96 -19.36 1.67
C GLY A 133 -15.74 -20.19 2.07
N ALA A 134 -15.61 -21.40 1.50
CA ALA A 134 -14.43 -22.26 1.68
C ALA A 134 -13.23 -21.73 0.87
N CYS A 135 -11.99 -22.06 1.28
CA CYS A 135 -10.76 -21.64 0.59
C CYS A 135 -10.80 -22.06 -0.90
N GLY A 136 -10.45 -21.16 -1.82
CA GLY A 136 -10.47 -21.45 -3.26
C GLY A 136 -11.83 -21.36 -3.99
N GLN A 137 -12.89 -20.81 -3.38
CA GLN A 137 -14.18 -20.53 -4.06
C GLN A 137 -14.36 -19.03 -4.34
N GLU A 138 -15.12 -18.67 -5.39
CA GLU A 138 -15.27 -17.30 -5.94
C GLU A 138 -15.92 -16.25 -4.99
N GLU A 139 -16.26 -16.62 -3.75
CA GLU A 139 -16.83 -15.72 -2.73
C GLU A 139 -15.87 -15.43 -1.56
N LEU A 140 -14.55 -15.43 -1.80
CA LEU A 140 -13.56 -15.06 -0.79
C LEU A 140 -13.07 -13.62 -0.94
N ASN A 141 -12.69 -13.02 0.19
CA ASN A 141 -12.23 -11.63 0.24
C ASN A 141 -10.71 -11.46 0.18
N TYR A 142 -9.90 -12.53 0.23
CA TYR A 142 -8.47 -12.48 -0.10
C TYR A 142 -7.89 -13.89 -0.35
N ILE A 143 -7.58 -14.21 -1.60
CA ILE A 143 -6.91 -15.46 -2.01
C ILE A 143 -5.54 -15.10 -2.57
N VAL A 144 -4.53 -15.88 -2.18
CA VAL A 144 -3.18 -15.81 -2.72
C VAL A 144 -2.84 -17.15 -3.37
N THR A 145 -2.42 -17.13 -4.63
CA THR A 145 -1.99 -18.28 -5.43
C THR A 145 -0.50 -18.15 -5.78
N PRO A 146 0.16 -19.23 -6.26
CA PRO A 146 1.53 -19.17 -6.77
C PRO A 146 1.75 -18.06 -7.81
N GLN A 147 2.93 -17.45 -7.79
CA GLN A 147 3.32 -16.50 -8.84
C GLN A 147 3.55 -17.24 -10.18
N THR A 148 2.76 -16.92 -11.21
CA THR A 148 2.98 -17.48 -12.56
C THR A 148 4.24 -16.87 -13.19
N LEU A 149 5.27 -17.70 -13.37
CA LEU A 149 6.53 -17.31 -14.03
C LEU A 149 6.34 -17.13 -15.55
N GLU A 150 5.83 -15.97 -15.99
CA GLU A 150 6.03 -15.50 -17.36
C GLU A 150 7.15 -14.46 -17.43
N GLY A 151 8.29 -14.90 -17.97
CA GLY A 151 9.32 -14.13 -18.69
C GLY A 151 9.64 -12.68 -18.29
N GLY A 152 10.71 -12.52 -17.49
CA GLY A 152 11.75 -11.51 -17.76
C GLY A 152 11.87 -10.33 -16.79
N THR A 153 13.06 -10.21 -16.18
CA THR A 153 13.70 -9.08 -15.45
C THR A 153 13.81 -9.31 -13.92
N PRO A 154 14.97 -9.00 -13.29
CA PRO A 154 15.52 -9.82 -12.20
C PRO A 154 14.96 -9.47 -10.81
N ALA A 155 14.97 -10.49 -9.97
CA ALA A 155 14.60 -10.46 -8.56
C ALA A 155 15.36 -9.37 -7.77
N PRO A 156 14.69 -8.63 -6.87
CA PRO A 156 15.38 -7.87 -5.84
C PRO A 156 15.96 -8.83 -4.80
N THR A 157 17.28 -8.97 -4.79
CA THR A 157 18.02 -9.62 -3.70
C THR A 157 17.90 -8.78 -2.43
N ILE A 158 17.05 -9.20 -1.49
CA ILE A 158 17.11 -8.72 -0.10
C ILE A 158 18.03 -9.65 0.68
N VAL A 159 19.12 -9.06 1.16
CA VAL A 159 20.06 -9.68 2.08
C VAL A 159 19.47 -9.59 3.50
N LEU A 160 19.22 -10.72 4.15
CA LEU A 160 19.01 -10.79 5.60
C LEU A 160 20.16 -11.59 6.22
N PRO A 161 20.78 -11.11 7.33
CA PRO A 161 21.96 -11.75 7.89
C PRO A 161 21.56 -13.04 8.61
N THR A 162 22.13 -14.16 8.17
CA THR A 162 22.05 -15.41 8.91
C THR A 162 23.42 -15.73 9.47
N SER A 163 23.46 -15.90 10.79
CA SER A 163 24.58 -16.43 11.56
C SER A 163 25.06 -17.76 10.99
N THR A 164 26.37 -17.83 10.76
CA THR A 164 27.14 -18.95 10.23
C THR A 164 27.02 -20.24 11.07
N PRO A 165 27.08 -21.42 10.44
CA PRO A 165 26.93 -22.73 11.07
C PRO A 165 28.16 -23.17 11.87
N THR A 166 27.93 -24.06 12.84
CA THR A 166 28.98 -24.88 13.48
C THR A 166 29.18 -26.17 12.66
N PRO A 167 30.40 -26.46 12.13
CA PRO A 167 30.69 -27.74 11.47
C PRO A 167 31.23 -28.77 12.48
N THR A 168 30.80 -30.04 12.34
CA THR A 168 31.47 -31.20 12.96
C THR A 168 32.48 -31.80 11.98
N ILE A 169 33.59 -32.24 12.56
CA ILE A 169 34.91 -32.58 11.99
C ILE A 169 34.88 -33.74 11.00
N THR A 170 35.63 -33.62 9.89
CA THR A 170 36.27 -34.74 9.20
C THR A 170 37.71 -34.34 8.85
N LEU A 171 38.68 -35.12 9.34
CA LEU A 171 40.12 -34.87 9.24
C LEU A 171 40.68 -35.28 7.87
N ALA A 172 41.37 -34.37 7.18
CA ALA A 172 42.34 -34.68 6.12
C ALA A 172 43.44 -33.59 6.09
N PRO A 173 44.70 -33.91 5.76
CA PRO A 173 45.85 -33.10 6.11
C PRO A 173 46.07 -31.87 5.22
N SER A 174 46.61 -30.83 5.89
CA SER A 174 46.89 -29.47 5.41
C SER A 174 48.08 -29.38 4.44
N PRO A 175 48.01 -28.48 3.44
CA PRO A 175 49.17 -27.73 2.96
C PRO A 175 49.07 -26.24 3.34
N THR A 176 50.18 -25.73 3.88
CA THR A 176 50.43 -24.37 4.37
C THR A 176 50.12 -23.28 3.33
N ARG A 177 49.31 -22.26 3.69
CA ARG A 177 49.16 -21.01 2.91
C ARG A 177 49.51 -19.75 3.70
N ILE A 178 50.10 -18.83 2.94
CA ILE A 178 50.71 -17.53 3.25
C ILE A 178 49.69 -16.53 3.84
N PRO A 179 50.06 -15.61 4.75
CA PRO A 179 49.14 -14.63 5.33
C PRO A 179 48.70 -13.58 4.29
N THR A 180 47.38 -13.50 4.04
CA THR A 180 46.72 -12.41 3.31
C THR A 180 46.12 -11.44 4.34
N SER A 181 46.43 -10.15 4.21
CA SER A 181 45.96 -9.09 5.12
C SER A 181 44.44 -8.92 5.07
N THR A 182 43.80 -9.00 6.24
CA THR A 182 42.37 -8.75 6.47
C THR A 182 41.98 -7.34 6.04
N PRO A 183 40.96 -7.14 5.17
CA PRO A 183 40.45 -5.81 4.87
C PRO A 183 39.71 -5.25 6.09
N THR A 184 40.07 -4.03 6.49
CA THR A 184 39.37 -3.24 7.51
C THR A 184 37.90 -3.06 7.13
N PRO A 185 36.93 -3.29 8.05
CA PRO A 185 35.51 -3.10 7.74
C PRO A 185 35.24 -1.64 7.35
N THR A 186 34.74 -1.45 6.13
CA THR A 186 34.21 -0.16 5.66
C THR A 186 32.97 0.20 6.49
N PRO A 187 32.85 1.43 7.03
CA PRO A 187 31.69 1.81 7.82
C PRO A 187 30.41 1.67 7.00
N THR A 188 29.43 0.94 7.52
CA THR A 188 28.06 0.88 7.00
C THR A 188 27.51 2.31 6.92
N PRO A 189 27.05 2.78 5.75
CA PRO A 189 26.52 4.14 5.64
C PRO A 189 25.27 4.26 6.52
N THR A 190 25.28 5.23 7.43
CA THR A 190 24.11 5.68 8.17
C THR A 190 22.98 5.98 7.17
N PRO A 191 21.77 5.41 7.30
CA PRO A 191 20.66 5.73 6.41
C PRO A 191 20.36 7.22 6.49
N THR A 192 20.68 7.95 5.43
CA THR A 192 20.29 9.35 5.25
C THR A 192 18.78 9.43 5.10
N LEU A 193 18.12 10.11 6.04
CA LEU A 193 16.70 10.41 5.99
C LEU A 193 16.39 11.24 4.74
N GLN A 194 15.79 10.63 3.72
CA GLN A 194 15.43 11.31 2.48
C GLN A 194 14.20 12.21 2.70
N PRO A 195 14.19 13.43 2.15
CA PRO A 195 13.07 14.34 2.32
C PRO A 195 11.76 13.75 1.78
N ALA A 196 10.69 13.99 2.54
CA ALA A 196 9.35 13.56 2.17
C ALA A 196 8.82 14.39 0.99
N LYS A 197 8.24 13.74 -0.01
CA LYS A 197 7.54 14.40 -1.13
C LYS A 197 6.07 14.63 -0.82
N ARG A 198 5.54 15.76 -1.27
CA ARG A 198 4.17 16.17 -1.01
C ARG A 198 3.20 15.67 -2.07
N VAL A 199 2.01 15.33 -1.64
CA VAL A 199 0.89 14.90 -2.47
C VAL A 199 -0.37 15.68 -2.09
N PHE A 200 -1.12 16.14 -3.08
CA PHE A 200 -2.39 16.83 -2.89
C PHE A 200 -3.35 16.62 -4.05
N ILE A 201 -4.62 16.97 -3.85
CA ILE A 201 -5.63 17.10 -4.92
C ILE A 201 -5.82 18.56 -5.29
N THR A 202 -5.96 18.89 -6.56
CA THR A 202 -6.28 20.27 -6.94
C THR A 202 -7.61 20.74 -6.35
N SER A 203 -7.63 21.91 -5.69
CA SER A 203 -8.87 22.55 -5.21
C SER A 203 -9.84 22.96 -6.33
N THR A 204 -9.34 22.99 -7.57
CA THR A 204 -10.11 23.26 -8.78
C THR A 204 -10.29 21.99 -9.61
N THR A 205 -11.35 21.97 -10.43
CA THR A 205 -11.71 20.86 -11.31
C THR A 205 -11.53 21.19 -12.78
N TYR A 206 -11.27 20.19 -13.61
CA TYR A 206 -10.98 20.33 -15.03
C TYR A 206 -11.74 19.30 -15.87
N GLN A 207 -12.03 19.67 -17.12
CA GLN A 207 -12.50 18.71 -18.12
C GLN A 207 -11.37 17.82 -18.60
N GLY A 208 -11.70 16.76 -19.33
CA GLY A 208 -10.73 15.81 -19.88
C GLY A 208 -9.76 16.42 -20.88
N ASP A 209 -10.08 17.57 -21.49
CA ASP A 209 -9.12 18.34 -22.27
C ASP A 209 -8.22 19.17 -21.35
N LEU A 210 -7.10 18.57 -20.97
CA LEU A 210 -6.08 19.17 -20.10
C LEU A 210 -4.95 19.80 -20.91
N GLY A 211 -4.95 19.69 -22.24
CA GLY A 211 -3.78 19.98 -23.08
C GLY A 211 -2.70 18.88 -22.99
N GLY A 212 -3.12 17.63 -22.75
CA GLY A 212 -2.25 16.49 -22.57
C GLY A 212 -1.60 16.39 -21.18
N LEU A 213 -0.69 15.41 -21.02
CA LEU A 213 0.02 15.17 -19.75
C LEU A 213 0.85 16.37 -19.28
N SER A 214 1.37 17.18 -20.21
CA SER A 214 2.11 18.41 -19.89
C SER A 214 1.19 19.49 -19.34
N GLY A 215 0.00 19.67 -19.93
CA GLY A 215 -0.98 20.62 -19.42
C GLY A 215 -1.54 20.21 -18.05
N ALA A 216 -1.73 18.91 -17.81
CA ALA A 216 -2.09 18.39 -16.49
C ALA A 216 -1.02 18.70 -15.42
N ASP A 217 0.27 18.51 -15.75
CA ASP A 217 1.37 18.88 -14.86
C ASP A 217 1.39 20.39 -14.57
N GLN A 218 1.15 21.21 -15.59
CA GLN A 218 1.07 22.66 -15.42
C GLN A 218 -0.05 23.05 -14.46
N ARG A 219 -1.21 22.37 -14.49
CA ARG A 219 -2.28 22.61 -13.51
C ARG A 219 -1.86 22.28 -12.09
N CYS A 220 -1.15 21.17 -11.90
CA CYS A 220 -0.57 20.84 -10.61
C CYS A 220 0.42 21.91 -10.12
N LEU A 221 1.30 22.37 -11.00
CA LEU A 221 2.26 23.44 -10.71
C LEU A 221 1.56 24.75 -10.35
N ASP A 222 0.54 25.15 -11.10
CA ASP A 222 -0.24 26.36 -10.86
C ASP A 222 -0.93 26.33 -9.49
N ARG A 223 -1.45 25.16 -9.08
CA ARG A 223 -2.06 24.98 -7.74
C ARG A 223 -1.01 25.05 -6.63
N ALA A 224 0.12 24.37 -6.81
CA ALA A 224 1.23 24.46 -5.85
C ALA A 224 1.74 25.90 -5.67
N ASN A 225 1.82 26.66 -6.76
CA ASN A 225 2.14 28.09 -6.74
C ASN A 225 1.08 28.93 -6.02
N ALA A 226 -0.20 28.70 -6.30
CA ALA A 226 -1.30 29.41 -5.65
C ALA A 226 -1.34 29.17 -4.14
N ALA A 227 -0.95 27.98 -3.68
CA ALA A 227 -0.83 27.64 -2.26
C ALA A 227 0.55 27.98 -1.66
N ASN A 228 1.44 28.63 -2.42
CA ASN A 228 2.78 29.03 -1.99
C ASN A 228 3.63 27.86 -1.46
N LEU A 229 3.45 26.65 -1.99
CA LEU A 229 4.12 25.44 -1.48
C LEU A 229 5.65 25.47 -1.67
N CYS A 230 6.16 26.27 -2.60
CA CYS A 230 7.59 26.42 -2.86
C CYS A 230 8.14 27.81 -2.49
N GLY A 231 7.42 28.59 -1.68
CA GLY A 231 7.87 29.94 -1.29
C GLY A 231 7.73 31.01 -2.38
N GLY A 232 6.83 30.80 -3.34
CA GLY A 232 6.28 31.86 -4.19
C GLY A 232 6.43 31.58 -5.68
N ASN A 233 7.33 30.66 -6.05
CA ASN A 233 7.50 30.21 -7.42
C ASN A 233 8.13 28.80 -7.44
N CYS A 234 7.31 27.78 -7.57
CA CYS A 234 7.74 26.41 -7.81
C CYS A 234 8.44 26.32 -9.16
N PRO A 235 9.68 25.78 -9.22
CA PRO A 235 10.34 25.49 -10.49
C PRO A 235 9.47 24.65 -11.42
N ALA A 236 9.61 24.83 -12.72
CA ALA A 236 8.92 24.01 -13.71
C ALA A 236 9.19 22.52 -13.47
N GLY A 237 8.14 21.71 -13.51
CA GLY A 237 8.23 20.27 -13.24
C GLY A 237 8.34 19.88 -11.76
N SER A 238 8.23 20.81 -10.81
CA SER A 238 8.23 20.47 -9.37
C SER A 238 7.04 19.62 -8.94
N PHE A 239 5.93 19.70 -9.68
CA PHE A 239 4.75 18.88 -9.46
C PHE A 239 4.26 18.32 -10.79
N LYS A 240 3.86 17.05 -10.77
CA LYS A 240 3.27 16.37 -11.92
C LYS A 240 1.98 15.68 -11.53
N ALA A 241 1.08 15.56 -12.48
CA ALA A 241 -0.18 14.85 -12.28
C ALA A 241 0.05 13.33 -12.24
N TRP A 242 -0.60 12.63 -11.30
CA TRP A 242 -0.76 11.18 -11.35
C TRP A 242 -1.81 10.84 -12.40
N LEU A 243 -1.33 10.74 -13.64
CA LEU A 243 -2.17 10.70 -14.81
C LEU A 243 -1.45 9.93 -15.92
N SER A 244 -2.11 8.94 -16.51
CA SER A 244 -1.58 8.19 -17.64
C SER A 244 -2.28 8.60 -18.93
N SER A 245 -1.54 8.71 -20.04
CA SER A 245 -2.15 8.88 -21.37
C SER A 245 -2.53 7.52 -21.96
N SER A 246 -2.82 7.47 -23.27
CA SER A 246 -2.94 6.20 -23.97
C SER A 246 -1.60 5.45 -24.09
N SER A 247 -0.46 6.12 -23.99
CA SER A 247 0.85 5.50 -24.28
C SER A 247 1.91 5.70 -23.21
N VAL A 248 1.62 6.47 -22.17
CA VAL A 248 2.57 6.80 -21.10
C VAL A 248 1.90 6.59 -19.77
N SER A 249 2.45 5.68 -18.97
CA SER A 249 1.99 5.41 -17.60
C SER A 249 2.44 6.51 -16.64
N ALA A 250 1.65 6.77 -15.59
CA ALA A 250 2.04 7.67 -14.50
C ALA A 250 3.35 7.20 -13.83
N ARG A 251 3.52 5.88 -13.66
CA ARG A 251 4.73 5.27 -13.11
C ARG A 251 6.00 5.68 -13.86
N ASP A 252 5.95 5.78 -15.18
CA ASP A 252 7.16 6.00 -16.00
C ASP A 252 7.57 7.48 -16.05
N ARG A 253 6.64 8.40 -15.78
CA ARG A 253 6.85 9.85 -15.90
C ARG A 253 7.09 10.57 -14.57
N LEU A 254 6.76 9.93 -13.45
CA LEU A 254 6.91 10.45 -12.09
C LEU A 254 8.24 10.00 -11.49
N SER A 255 8.86 10.84 -10.67
CA SER A 255 10.06 10.47 -9.94
C SER A 255 9.73 9.61 -8.71
N HIS A 256 10.48 8.51 -8.54
CA HIS A 256 10.26 7.55 -7.46
C HIS A 256 11.05 7.96 -6.22
N ASN A 257 10.36 8.52 -5.23
CA ASN A 257 11.00 8.83 -3.95
C ASN A 257 11.27 7.53 -3.19
N THR A 258 12.51 7.32 -2.82
CA THR A 258 12.92 6.27 -1.87
C THR A 258 12.62 6.68 -0.42
N GLY A 259 12.32 7.97 -0.16
CA GLY A 259 11.72 8.46 1.08
C GLY A 259 10.19 8.57 1.01
N PRO A 260 9.55 9.07 2.09
CA PRO A 260 8.09 9.03 2.20
C PRO A 260 7.37 10.02 1.28
N TYR A 261 6.11 9.70 1.00
CA TYR A 261 5.10 10.60 0.47
C TYR A 261 4.20 11.06 1.61
N LYS A 262 3.87 12.35 1.65
CA LYS A 262 3.02 12.93 2.70
C LYS A 262 1.98 13.88 2.12
N LEU A 263 0.85 13.99 2.81
CA LEU A 263 -0.15 15.01 2.53
C LEU A 263 0.33 16.39 3.00
N ILE A 264 -0.36 17.45 2.57
CA ILE A 264 -0.01 18.84 2.90
C ILE A 264 -0.01 19.12 4.41
N ASN A 265 -0.87 18.43 5.18
CA ASN A 265 -0.90 18.54 6.64
C ASN A 265 0.25 17.78 7.35
N GLY A 266 1.11 17.09 6.61
CA GLY A 266 2.22 16.29 7.16
C GLY A 266 1.90 14.82 7.42
N THR A 267 0.66 14.37 7.23
CA THR A 267 0.28 12.96 7.37
C THR A 267 1.02 12.11 6.34
N ILE A 268 1.64 11.02 6.77
CA ILE A 268 2.31 10.09 5.86
C ILE A 268 1.25 9.35 5.03
N LEU A 269 1.43 9.41 3.71
CA LEU A 269 0.61 8.71 2.73
C LEU A 269 1.19 7.32 2.43
N ALA A 270 2.50 7.27 2.21
CA ALA A 270 3.26 6.05 1.92
C ALA A 270 4.73 6.26 2.32
N ASP A 271 5.42 5.23 2.81
CA ASP A 271 6.81 5.36 3.26
C ASP A 271 7.83 5.38 2.10
N SER A 272 7.43 4.95 0.91
CA SER A 272 8.22 5.00 -0.31
C SER A 272 7.33 4.89 -1.54
N TRP A 273 7.93 5.00 -2.73
CA TRP A 273 7.24 4.73 -4.00
C TRP A 273 6.59 3.35 -4.02
N GLN A 274 7.26 2.32 -3.50
CA GLN A 274 6.72 0.95 -3.51
C GLN A 274 5.41 0.87 -2.72
N TYR A 275 5.35 1.49 -1.54
CA TYR A 275 4.14 1.55 -0.71
C TYR A 275 3.04 2.45 -1.26
N LEU A 276 3.39 3.36 -2.19
CA LEU A 276 2.39 4.15 -2.89
C LEU A 276 1.64 3.31 -3.93
N ILE A 277 2.33 2.34 -4.55
CA ILE A 277 1.86 1.62 -5.73
C ILE A 277 1.51 0.14 -5.48
N ASP A 278 1.80 -0.40 -4.31
CA ASP A 278 1.47 -1.80 -3.97
C ASP A 278 -0.02 -2.04 -3.67
N GLY A 279 -0.87 -1.03 -3.86
CA GLY A 279 -2.30 -1.11 -3.60
C GLY A 279 -2.67 -1.03 -2.12
N SER A 280 -1.75 -0.60 -1.26
CA SER A 280 -1.90 -0.63 0.20
C SER A 280 -1.85 0.75 0.86
N ILE A 281 -2.08 1.85 0.13
CA ILE A 281 -2.12 3.17 0.78
C ILE A 281 -3.24 3.16 1.82
N ASN A 282 -2.91 3.36 3.10
CA ASN A 282 -3.88 3.30 4.21
C ASN A 282 -4.49 4.67 4.53
N THR A 283 -3.94 5.71 3.90
CA THR A 283 -4.39 7.10 4.04
C THR A 283 -5.03 7.52 2.73
N ALA A 284 -6.29 7.92 2.77
CA ALA A 284 -6.96 8.51 1.61
C ALA A 284 -6.28 9.84 1.24
N ILE A 285 -6.09 10.09 -0.04
CA ILE A 285 -5.55 11.36 -0.53
C ILE A 285 -6.72 12.36 -0.60
N ALA A 286 -7.17 12.85 0.54
CA ALA A 286 -8.40 13.66 0.65
C ALA A 286 -8.14 15.13 1.03
N LEU A 287 -6.96 15.67 0.70
CA LEU A 287 -6.56 17.04 1.01
C LEU A 287 -6.07 17.79 -0.22
N THR A 288 -6.50 19.04 -0.34
CA THR A 288 -6.07 19.94 -1.40
C THR A 288 -4.75 20.63 -1.08
N GLU A 289 -4.20 21.37 -2.04
CA GLU A 289 -3.00 22.20 -1.87
C GLU A 289 -3.14 23.24 -0.73
N ILE A 290 -4.37 23.62 -0.37
CA ILE A 290 -4.69 24.55 0.71
C ILE A 290 -5.18 23.83 1.98
N ASN A 291 -4.98 22.52 2.08
CA ASN A 291 -5.39 21.70 3.22
C ASN A 291 -6.91 21.70 3.47
N SER A 292 -7.71 21.76 2.41
CA SER A 292 -9.18 21.63 2.46
C SER A 292 -9.63 20.27 1.90
N PRO A 293 -10.87 19.83 2.13
CA PRO A 293 -11.46 18.73 1.39
C PRO A 293 -11.50 19.01 -0.13
N PRO A 294 -11.43 17.98 -0.98
CA PRO A 294 -11.46 18.15 -2.43
C PRO A 294 -12.87 18.52 -2.93
N PRO A 295 -12.96 19.24 -4.06
CA PRO A 295 -14.25 19.65 -4.66
C PRO A 295 -15.08 18.48 -5.18
N SER A 296 -14.46 17.30 -5.38
CA SER A 296 -15.11 16.06 -5.79
C SER A 296 -14.39 14.87 -5.19
N GLY A 297 -15.15 13.79 -4.94
CA GLY A 297 -14.59 12.49 -4.59
C GLY A 297 -13.89 11.81 -5.77
N LEU A 298 -14.35 12.05 -7.00
CA LEU A 298 -13.77 11.45 -8.19
C LEU A 298 -12.59 12.31 -8.69
N VAL A 299 -11.51 11.67 -9.16
CA VAL A 299 -10.27 12.34 -9.60
C VAL A 299 -9.81 11.73 -10.92
N TRP A 300 -9.37 12.53 -11.89
CA TRP A 300 -8.86 11.99 -13.16
C TRP A 300 -7.55 11.22 -12.95
N THR A 301 -7.45 10.02 -13.53
CA THR A 301 -6.23 9.19 -13.41
C THR A 301 -5.88 8.45 -14.69
N ASN A 302 -6.78 7.64 -15.27
CA ASN A 302 -6.41 6.62 -16.27
C ASN A 302 -5.24 5.73 -15.85
N THR A 303 -5.07 5.56 -14.54
CA THR A 303 -3.91 4.90 -13.96
C THR A 303 -4.40 3.86 -12.96
N ASN A 304 -3.87 2.64 -13.07
CA ASN A 304 -3.99 1.62 -12.03
C ASN A 304 -3.31 2.06 -10.74
N ALA A 305 -3.65 1.43 -9.62
CA ALA A 305 -3.01 1.70 -8.33
C ALA A 305 -1.49 1.49 -8.38
N ASP A 306 -1.05 0.55 -9.22
CA ASP A 306 0.36 0.27 -9.42
C ASP A 306 1.08 1.35 -10.26
N GLY A 307 0.35 2.31 -10.83
CA GLY A 307 0.89 3.39 -11.63
C GLY A 307 0.95 3.08 -13.13
N THR A 308 0.57 1.89 -13.59
CA THR A 308 0.46 1.61 -15.02
C THR A 308 -0.78 2.26 -15.61
N LEU A 309 -0.77 2.51 -16.92
CA LEU A 309 -1.98 2.90 -17.64
C LEU A 309 -3.10 1.85 -17.48
N PHE A 310 -4.36 2.30 -17.42
CA PHE A 310 -5.53 1.43 -17.38
C PHE A 310 -5.98 1.04 -18.79
N GLY A 311 -5.59 -0.17 -19.23
CA GLY A 311 -6.11 -0.84 -20.42
C GLY A 311 -5.82 -0.16 -21.78
N ASP A 312 -6.51 -0.61 -22.82
CA ASP A 312 -6.28 -0.20 -24.21
C ASP A 312 -6.86 1.19 -24.50
N ASN A 313 -6.00 2.23 -24.50
CA ASN A 313 -6.06 3.55 -25.17
C ASN A 313 -7.32 4.45 -25.08
N ALA A 314 -8.53 3.93 -24.87
CA ALA A 314 -9.80 4.62 -25.12
C ALA A 314 -10.35 5.41 -23.92
N GLN A 315 -9.77 5.24 -22.72
CA GLN A 315 -10.31 5.81 -21.48
C GLN A 315 -9.42 6.90 -20.88
N SER A 316 -8.78 7.68 -21.75
CA SER A 316 -7.87 8.77 -21.41
C SER A 316 -8.32 10.14 -21.91
N CYS A 317 -9.58 10.29 -22.33
CA CYS A 317 -10.06 11.53 -22.97
C CYS A 317 -9.20 11.97 -24.17
N GLY A 318 -8.84 11.00 -25.03
CA GLY A 318 -7.94 11.22 -26.16
C GLY A 318 -6.55 11.67 -25.70
N SER A 319 -5.94 10.97 -24.74
CA SER A 319 -4.69 11.40 -24.08
C SER A 319 -4.78 12.81 -23.49
N TRP A 320 -5.94 13.12 -22.92
CA TRP A 320 -6.27 14.36 -22.24
C TRP A 320 -6.26 15.61 -23.15
N THR A 321 -6.70 15.43 -24.39
CA THR A 321 -6.80 16.50 -25.40
C THR A 321 -8.21 16.68 -25.96
N SER A 322 -9.20 16.05 -25.32
CA SER A 322 -10.57 16.04 -25.79
C SER A 322 -11.57 16.05 -24.64
N THR A 323 -12.69 16.73 -24.84
CA THR A 323 -13.88 16.66 -23.97
C THR A 323 -14.88 15.58 -24.41
N VAL A 324 -14.55 14.84 -25.47
CA VAL A 324 -15.36 13.76 -26.03
C VAL A 324 -14.80 12.40 -25.60
N GLY A 325 -15.71 11.48 -25.25
CA GLY A 325 -15.38 10.13 -24.80
C GLY A 325 -15.43 9.99 -23.28
N SER A 326 -14.64 9.05 -22.77
CA SER A 326 -14.57 8.73 -21.34
C SER A 326 -13.14 8.76 -20.82
N GLY A 327 -13.00 9.09 -19.54
CA GLY A 327 -11.76 9.01 -18.78
C GLY A 327 -11.94 8.11 -17.56
N VAL A 328 -10.94 7.33 -17.17
CA VAL A 328 -10.97 6.62 -15.88
C VAL A 328 -10.79 7.60 -14.75
N VAL A 329 -11.49 7.33 -13.64
CA VAL A 329 -11.38 8.10 -12.41
C VAL A 329 -10.99 7.22 -11.22
N GLY A 330 -10.18 7.78 -10.33
CA GLY A 330 -9.98 7.30 -8.97
C GLY A 330 -10.96 7.94 -7.99
N ASN A 331 -10.90 7.54 -6.71
CA ASN A 331 -11.71 8.13 -5.64
C ASN A 331 -10.86 8.61 -4.45
N SER A 332 -10.80 9.92 -4.23
CA SER A 332 -9.97 10.59 -3.23
C SER A 332 -10.26 10.23 -1.78
N TYR A 333 -11.48 9.76 -1.50
CA TYR A 333 -11.88 9.32 -0.17
C TYR A 333 -11.61 7.84 0.08
N GLN A 334 -11.15 7.10 -0.94
CA GLN A 334 -10.80 5.70 -0.82
C GLN A 334 -9.30 5.53 -0.57
N SER A 335 -8.96 4.43 0.08
CA SER A 335 -7.62 3.93 0.32
C SER A 335 -7.40 2.67 -0.53
N GLY A 336 -6.26 2.00 -0.41
CA GLY A 336 -5.97 0.76 -1.14
C GLY A 336 -5.68 1.00 -2.62
N THR A 337 -6.48 0.42 -3.53
CA THR A 337 -6.31 0.58 -4.99
C THR A 337 -7.29 1.58 -5.60
N SER A 338 -8.47 1.75 -4.97
CA SER A 338 -9.58 2.54 -5.53
C SER A 338 -9.32 4.04 -5.57
N TRP A 339 -8.32 4.52 -4.83
CA TRP A 339 -7.90 5.92 -4.91
C TRP A 339 -7.41 6.31 -6.30
N SER A 340 -6.72 5.40 -6.99
CA SER A 340 -6.21 5.63 -8.34
C SER A 340 -7.19 5.14 -9.40
N ASN A 341 -7.86 4.01 -9.17
CA ASN A 341 -8.83 3.48 -10.10
C ASN A 341 -10.04 2.92 -9.36
N SER A 342 -11.16 3.63 -9.43
CA SER A 342 -12.40 3.24 -8.76
C SER A 342 -13.20 2.14 -9.49
N GLY A 343 -12.68 1.61 -10.61
CA GLY A 343 -13.39 0.67 -11.48
C GLY A 343 -14.43 1.33 -12.39
N GLY A 344 -14.44 2.68 -12.47
CA GLY A 344 -15.40 3.45 -13.23
C GLY A 344 -14.76 4.48 -14.15
N THR A 345 -15.53 4.88 -15.17
CA THR A 345 -15.19 6.00 -16.06
C THR A 345 -16.18 7.14 -15.96
N SER A 346 -15.70 8.35 -16.18
CA SER A 346 -16.52 9.56 -16.30
C SER A 346 -16.45 10.13 -17.72
N LEU A 347 -17.48 10.88 -18.12
CA LEU A 347 -17.47 11.60 -19.39
C LEU A 347 -16.38 12.68 -19.38
N CYS A 348 -15.65 12.82 -20.48
CA CYS A 348 -14.58 13.80 -20.61
C CYS A 348 -15.05 15.27 -20.57
N SER A 349 -16.36 15.50 -20.69
CA SER A 349 -16.99 16.81 -20.47
C SER A 349 -17.20 17.14 -18.98
N GLY A 350 -17.08 16.15 -18.09
CA GLY A 350 -17.21 16.31 -16.65
C GLY A 350 -16.00 17.00 -16.02
N TYR A 351 -16.22 17.65 -14.89
CA TYR A 351 -15.18 18.42 -14.17
C TYR A 351 -14.69 17.65 -12.96
N PHE A 352 -13.43 17.21 -12.99
CA PHE A 352 -12.79 16.50 -11.87
C PHE A 352 -11.41 17.08 -11.57
N PRO A 353 -10.96 17.04 -10.31
CA PRO A 353 -9.62 17.49 -9.92
C PRO A 353 -8.53 16.49 -10.35
N LEU A 354 -7.28 16.85 -10.08
CA LEU A 354 -6.09 16.03 -10.35
C LEU A 354 -5.35 15.71 -9.04
N TYR A 355 -4.76 14.52 -8.94
CA TYR A 355 -3.72 14.25 -7.95
C TYR A 355 -2.39 14.82 -8.43
N CYS A 356 -1.71 15.54 -7.56
CA CYS A 356 -0.45 16.22 -7.85
C CYS A 356 0.65 15.72 -6.92
N PHE A 357 1.72 15.20 -7.51
CA PHE A 357 2.87 14.62 -6.81
C PHE A 357 4.09 15.49 -7.01
N GLU A 358 4.74 15.85 -5.90
CA GLU A 358 6.04 16.51 -5.93
C GLU A 358 7.07 15.61 -6.62
N GLN A 359 7.97 16.23 -7.38
CA GLN A 359 9.01 15.55 -8.16
C GLN A 359 10.37 15.56 -7.50
#